data_AF-A0A1Q3ZKZ1-F1
#
_entry.id   AF-A0A1Q3ZKZ1-F1
#
_cell.length_a   1.000
_cell.length_b   1.000
_cell.length_c   1.000
_cell.angle_alpha   90.00
_cell.angle_beta   90.00
_cell.angle_gamma   90.00
#
_symmetry.space_group_name_H-M   'P 1'
#
loop_
_entity.id
_entity.type
_entity.pdbx_description
1 polymer ?
#
loop_
_entity_poly.entity_id
_entity_poly.type
_entity_poly.pdbx_seq_one_letter_code
_entity_poly.pdbx_strand_id
1 'polypeptide(L)'
;MNTLLLILAVVTGGLIVTILAKVTSVKQSKVIKLLLSFSGGFLLAIAFHHFLPELYHNHIPNIGLFVILGFIIQLLLEFFSGGIEHGHVHAHKGNKLPYVMLLSLSIHSFIEGIPLAINSAGEISHHGHDHLYFSSESYLLGIILHQIPVAVALMTLLKVSEFSSLKSWIVLMIFALMTPLGMFFGFFFGEHFNGYLMQNILAIVIGMFLHISTTIIFESTENHKFNLLKLISILVGIMLAISINL
;
A
#
# COMPACT_ATOMS: atom_id res chain seq x y z
N MET A 1 10.09 -9.90 13.81
CA MET A 1 10.46 -10.89 12.76
C MET A 1 9.74 -10.60 11.42
N ASN A 2 9.39 -9.34 11.10
CA ASN A 2 8.35 -9.03 10.09
C ASN A 2 8.88 -8.30 8.83
N THR A 3 10.12 -7.79 8.86
CA THR A 3 10.71 -7.03 7.74
C THR A 3 11.02 -7.88 6.51
N LEU A 4 11.36 -9.16 6.70
CA LEU A 4 11.59 -10.09 5.59
C LEU A 4 10.32 -10.31 4.76
N LEU A 5 9.16 -10.41 5.41
CA LEU A 5 7.87 -10.58 4.72
C LEU A 5 7.53 -9.36 3.84
N LEU A 6 7.81 -8.15 4.32
CA LEU A 6 7.62 -6.92 3.54
C LEU A 6 8.48 -6.91 2.27
N ILE A 7 9.77 -7.27 2.41
CA ILE A 7 10.68 -7.35 1.26
C ILE A 7 10.23 -8.46 0.30
N LEU A 8 9.83 -9.62 0.82
CA LEU A 8 9.33 -10.73 0.01
C LEU A 8 8.03 -10.39 -0.74
N ALA A 9 7.16 -9.53 -0.20
CA ALA A 9 5.96 -9.07 -0.87
C ALA A 9 6.33 -8.28 -2.15
N VAL A 10 7.27 -7.35 -2.04
CA VAL A 10 7.76 -6.55 -3.18
C VAL A 10 8.49 -7.43 -4.20
N VAL A 11 9.34 -8.35 -3.74
CA VAL A 11 10.03 -9.31 -4.61
C VAL A 11 9.03 -10.19 -5.35
N THR A 12 7.99 -10.68 -4.67
CA THR A 12 6.89 -11.44 -5.28
C THR A 12 6.23 -10.64 -6.40
N GLY A 13 5.92 -9.35 -6.17
CA GLY A 13 5.37 -8.48 -7.21
C GLY A 13 6.30 -8.32 -8.42
N GLY A 14 7.60 -8.14 -8.18
CA GLY A 14 8.61 -8.10 -9.25
C GLY A 14 8.68 -9.41 -10.04
N LEU A 15 8.65 -10.55 -9.35
CA LEU A 15 8.66 -11.88 -9.97
C LEU A 15 7.44 -12.10 -10.85
N ILE A 16 6.24 -11.75 -10.37
CA ILE A 16 4.99 -11.82 -11.14
C ILE A 16 5.16 -11.13 -12.50
N VAL A 17 5.71 -9.92 -12.54
CA VAL A 17 5.96 -9.19 -13.80
C VAL A 17 6.99 -9.90 -14.67
N THR A 18 8.11 -10.39 -14.10
CA THR A 18 9.13 -11.08 -14.91
C THR A 18 8.64 -12.39 -15.52
N ILE A 19 7.74 -13.10 -14.83
CA ILE A 19 7.11 -14.33 -15.34
C ILE A 19 6.08 -13.97 -16.41
N LEU A 20 5.23 -12.97 -16.14
CA LEU A 20 4.21 -12.48 -17.07
C LEU A 20 4.79 -11.79 -18.30
N ALA A 21 6.03 -11.29 -18.26
CA ALA A 21 6.72 -10.70 -19.42
C ALA A 21 6.90 -11.70 -20.58
N LYS A 22 6.73 -13.01 -20.32
CA LYS A 22 6.71 -14.06 -21.35
C LYS A 22 5.34 -14.18 -22.06
N VAL A 23 4.33 -13.44 -21.60
CA VAL A 23 2.95 -13.42 -22.11
C VAL A 23 2.74 -12.14 -22.95
N THR A 24 1.72 -12.13 -23.82
CA THR A 24 1.39 -10.94 -24.62
C THR A 24 1.04 -9.72 -23.76
N SER A 25 1.46 -8.53 -24.22
CA SER A 25 1.28 -7.24 -23.52
C SER A 25 -0.19 -6.94 -23.15
N VAL A 26 -1.14 -7.35 -24.00
CA VAL A 26 -2.59 -7.19 -23.76
C VAL A 26 -3.06 -8.02 -22.56
N LYS A 27 -2.62 -9.29 -22.45
CA LYS A 27 -2.98 -10.15 -21.33
C LYS A 27 -2.34 -9.66 -20.03
N GLN A 28 -1.09 -9.17 -20.11
CA GLN A 28 -0.38 -8.60 -18.98
C GLN A 28 -1.12 -7.38 -18.40
N SER A 29 -1.52 -6.40 -19.23
CA SER A 29 -2.26 -5.22 -18.79
C SER A 29 -3.59 -5.58 -18.10
N LYS A 30 -4.33 -6.56 -18.65
CA LYS A 30 -5.59 -7.02 -18.05
C LYS A 30 -5.39 -7.65 -16.67
N VAL A 31 -4.35 -8.49 -16.51
CA VAL A 31 -4.04 -9.12 -15.21
C VAL A 31 -3.66 -8.07 -14.17
N ILE A 32 -2.83 -7.08 -14.54
CA ILE A 32 -2.44 -5.98 -13.63
C ILE A 32 -3.67 -5.18 -13.19
N LYS A 33 -4.54 -4.79 -14.11
CA LYS A 33 -5.79 -4.06 -13.77
C LYS A 33 -6.69 -4.85 -12.82
N LEU A 34 -6.80 -6.17 -13.00
CA LEU A 34 -7.58 -7.03 -12.11
C LEU A 34 -6.92 -7.17 -10.73
N LEU A 35 -5.60 -7.32 -10.67
CA LEU A 35 -4.84 -7.39 -9.41
C LEU A 35 -4.97 -6.09 -8.61
N LEU A 36 -4.88 -4.94 -9.28
CA LEU A 36 -5.11 -3.63 -8.68
C LEU A 36 -6.55 -3.51 -8.16
N SER A 37 -7.54 -3.91 -8.97
CA SER A 37 -8.97 -3.90 -8.55
C SER A 37 -9.23 -4.79 -7.33
N PHE A 38 -8.59 -5.96 -7.27
CA PHE A 38 -8.63 -6.83 -6.09
C PHE A 38 -8.04 -6.14 -4.86
N SER A 39 -6.86 -5.53 -5.01
CA SER A 39 -6.19 -4.81 -3.93
C SER A 39 -6.98 -3.60 -3.43
N GLY A 40 -7.62 -2.85 -4.33
CA GLY A 40 -8.49 -1.73 -3.94
C GLY A 40 -9.70 -2.20 -3.13
N GLY A 41 -10.36 -3.28 -3.55
CA GLY A 41 -11.45 -3.88 -2.78
C GLY A 41 -11.01 -4.39 -1.41
N PHE A 42 -9.87 -5.07 -1.36
CA PHE A 42 -9.26 -5.56 -0.12
C PHE A 42 -8.89 -4.43 0.85
N LEU A 43 -8.16 -3.41 0.37
CA LEU A 43 -7.76 -2.24 1.18
C LEU A 43 -8.96 -1.46 1.70
N LEU A 44 -10.00 -1.28 0.88
CA LEU A 44 -11.23 -0.62 1.31
C LEU A 44 -11.87 -1.40 2.46
N ALA A 45 -12.07 -2.70 2.28
CA ALA A 45 -12.72 -3.54 3.28
C ALA A 45 -11.92 -3.61 4.59
N ILE A 46 -10.59 -3.79 4.53
CA ILE A 46 -9.77 -3.86 5.74
C ILE A 46 -9.71 -2.50 6.46
N ALA A 47 -9.69 -1.39 5.73
CA ALA A 47 -9.74 -0.06 6.33
C ALA A 47 -11.05 0.18 7.09
N PHE A 48 -12.19 -0.23 6.53
CA PHE A 48 -13.50 -0.07 7.18
C PHE A 48 -13.77 -1.09 8.29
N HIS A 49 -13.28 -2.32 8.17
CA HIS A 49 -13.59 -3.39 9.11
C HIS A 49 -12.62 -3.45 10.30
N HIS A 50 -11.35 -3.11 10.08
CA HIS A 50 -10.30 -3.22 11.09
C HIS A 50 -9.75 -1.86 11.49
N PHE A 51 -9.22 -1.08 10.54
CA PHE A 51 -8.43 0.10 10.89
C PHE A 51 -9.27 1.27 11.43
N LEU A 52 -10.40 1.60 10.81
CA LEU A 52 -11.26 2.69 11.26
C LEU A 52 -11.91 2.41 12.63
N PRO A 53 -12.58 1.25 12.85
CA PRO A 53 -13.19 0.95 14.16
C PRO A 53 -12.18 1.09 15.30
N GLU A 54 -10.98 0.61 15.06
CA GLU A 54 -9.91 0.69 16.02
C GLU A 54 -9.39 2.12 16.23
N LEU A 55 -9.14 2.87 15.15
CA LEU A 55 -8.66 4.25 15.23
C LEU A 55 -9.57 5.10 16.12
N TYR A 56 -10.88 4.88 16.04
CA TYR A 56 -11.88 5.61 16.81
C TYR A 56 -12.15 5.04 18.21
N HIS A 57 -11.59 3.87 18.55
CA HIS A 57 -11.78 3.24 19.87
C HIS A 57 -11.25 4.12 21.01
N ASN A 58 -10.08 4.75 20.82
CA ASN A 58 -9.42 5.54 21.85
C ASN A 58 -9.98 6.98 22.00
N HIS A 59 -11.05 7.32 21.30
CA HIS A 59 -11.77 8.61 21.39
C HIS A 59 -10.87 9.87 21.32
N ILE A 60 -9.82 9.81 20.52
CA ILE A 60 -8.89 10.92 20.33
C ILE A 60 -9.64 12.07 19.64
N PRO A 61 -9.66 13.28 20.23
CA PRO A 61 -10.36 14.41 19.64
C PRO A 61 -9.75 14.75 18.27
N ASN A 62 -10.63 15.01 17.29
CA ASN A 62 -10.26 15.44 15.94
C ASN A 62 -9.41 14.44 15.12
N ILE A 63 -9.36 13.16 15.49
CA ILE A 63 -8.57 12.15 14.75
C ILE A 63 -8.98 12.02 13.27
N GLY A 64 -10.26 12.27 12.97
CA GLY A 64 -10.77 12.30 11.59
C GLY A 64 -10.12 13.37 10.70
N LEU A 65 -9.60 14.47 11.27
CA LEU A 65 -8.84 15.47 10.49
C LEU A 65 -7.53 14.88 9.94
N PHE A 66 -6.90 13.97 10.68
CA PHE A 66 -5.68 13.29 10.22
C PHE A 66 -5.98 12.26 9.14
N VAL A 67 -7.16 11.62 9.16
CA VAL A 67 -7.64 10.78 8.05
C VAL A 67 -7.81 11.62 6.78
N ILE A 68 -8.45 12.79 6.88
CA ILE A 68 -8.61 13.72 5.74
C ILE A 68 -7.24 14.20 5.25
N LEU A 69 -6.34 14.56 6.18
CA LEU A 69 -4.99 14.97 5.84
C LEU A 69 -4.23 13.87 5.09
N GLY A 70 -4.34 12.62 5.54
CA GLY A 70 -3.76 11.47 4.86
C GLY A 70 -4.28 11.26 3.45
N PHE A 71 -5.60 11.41 3.26
CA PHE A 71 -6.21 11.37 1.93
C PHE A 71 -5.60 12.45 1.01
N ILE A 72 -5.47 13.68 1.49
CA ILE A 72 -4.87 14.79 0.74
C ILE A 72 -3.37 14.57 0.47
N ILE A 73 -2.63 14.05 1.45
CA ILE A 73 -1.21 13.68 1.27
C ILE A 73 -1.09 12.66 0.15
N GLN A 74 -1.93 11.62 0.14
CA GLN A 74 -1.88 10.63 -0.93
C GLN A 74 -2.27 11.20 -2.28
N LEU A 75 -3.29 12.06 -2.35
CA LEU A 75 -3.66 12.77 -3.58
C LEU A 75 -2.47 13.58 -4.14
N LEU A 76 -1.71 14.24 -3.28
CA LEU A 76 -0.51 14.98 -3.69
C LEU A 76 0.61 14.04 -4.17
N LEU A 77 0.85 12.94 -3.45
CA LEU A 77 1.83 11.93 -3.86
C LEU A 77 1.44 11.27 -5.20
N GLU A 78 0.16 11.01 -5.42
CA GLU A 78 -0.36 10.47 -6.66
C GLU A 78 -0.09 11.39 -7.85
N PHE A 79 -0.27 12.70 -7.68
CA PHE A 79 0.07 13.67 -8.73
C PHE A 79 1.52 13.54 -9.21
N PHE A 80 2.46 13.27 -8.28
CA PHE A 80 3.87 13.05 -8.60
C PHE A 80 4.19 11.63 -9.09
N SER A 81 3.37 10.63 -8.74
CA SER A 81 3.52 9.24 -9.20
C SER A 81 2.86 8.97 -10.55
N GLY A 82 1.99 9.86 -11.02
CA GLY A 82 1.26 9.71 -12.28
C GLY A 82 0.18 8.61 -12.24
N GLY A 83 -0.32 8.25 -11.05
CA GLY A 83 -1.44 7.30 -10.90
C GLY A 83 -1.07 5.83 -11.19
N ILE A 84 0.21 5.46 -11.12
CA ILE A 84 0.67 4.08 -11.40
C ILE A 84 0.12 3.08 -10.40
N GLU A 85 -0.08 3.50 -9.15
CA GLU A 85 -0.71 2.71 -8.09
C GLU A 85 -2.12 2.25 -8.45
N HIS A 86 -2.74 2.86 -9.46
CA HIS A 86 -4.10 2.57 -9.91
C HIS A 86 -4.13 2.09 -11.39
N GLY A 87 -2.96 1.95 -12.03
CA GLY A 87 -2.80 1.29 -13.33
C GLY A 87 -2.66 2.22 -14.55
N HIS A 88 -2.50 3.53 -14.34
CA HIS A 88 -2.22 4.49 -15.41
C HIS A 88 -0.77 4.41 -15.89
N VAL A 89 -0.48 3.44 -16.75
CA VAL A 89 0.83 3.34 -17.43
C VAL A 89 0.74 4.07 -18.77
N HIS A 90 0.86 5.40 -18.78
CA HIS A 90 1.03 6.20 -20.00
C HIS A 90 2.48 6.71 -20.08
N ALA A 91 3.41 5.79 -20.31
CA ALA A 91 4.79 6.15 -20.61
C ALA A 91 4.89 6.61 -22.07
N HIS A 92 4.91 7.93 -22.30
CA HIS A 92 5.38 8.47 -23.58
C HIS A 92 6.88 8.19 -23.72
N LYS A 93 7.30 7.61 -24.85
CA LYS A 93 8.70 7.33 -25.17
C LYS A 93 9.56 8.59 -24.93
N GLY A 94 10.54 8.48 -24.03
CA GLY A 94 11.59 9.50 -23.82
C GLY A 94 11.46 10.43 -22.59
N ASN A 95 10.47 10.26 -21.71
CA ASN A 95 10.30 11.17 -20.57
C ASN A 95 11.16 10.83 -19.33
N LYS A 96 11.74 11.88 -18.74
CA LYS A 96 12.60 11.92 -17.52
C LYS A 96 11.84 11.66 -16.20
N LEU A 97 10.72 10.93 -16.23
CA LEU A 97 9.81 10.82 -15.09
C LEU A 97 10.03 9.70 -14.05
N PRO A 98 10.95 8.71 -14.16
CA PRO A 98 10.97 7.60 -13.19
C PRO A 98 11.43 8.03 -11.80
N TYR A 99 12.27 9.06 -11.67
CA TYR A 99 12.85 9.43 -10.38
C TYR A 99 11.89 10.17 -9.44
N VAL A 100 11.11 11.13 -9.97
CA VAL A 100 10.12 11.89 -9.17
C VAL A 100 9.02 10.96 -8.64
N MET A 101 8.55 10.07 -9.51
CA MET A 101 7.60 9.04 -9.16
C MET A 101 8.17 8.01 -8.18
N LEU A 102 9.41 7.53 -8.39
CA LEU A 102 10.07 6.63 -7.44
C LEU A 102 10.18 7.28 -6.07
N LEU A 103 10.51 8.57 -6.01
CA LEU A 103 10.54 9.33 -4.77
C LEU A 103 9.15 9.41 -4.12
N SER A 104 8.11 9.71 -4.90
CA SER A 104 6.73 9.76 -4.40
C SER A 104 6.27 8.42 -3.82
N LEU A 105 6.45 7.33 -4.58
CA LEU A 105 6.16 5.96 -4.14
C LEU A 105 6.98 5.58 -2.90
N SER A 106 8.24 5.98 -2.85
CA SER A 106 9.11 5.72 -1.70
C SER A 106 8.62 6.44 -0.44
N ILE A 107 8.17 7.70 -0.56
CA ILE A 107 7.58 8.46 0.55
C ILE A 107 6.27 7.80 1.01
N HIS A 108 5.40 7.42 0.06
CA HIS A 108 4.16 6.69 0.35
C HIS A 108 4.44 5.43 1.19
N SER A 109 5.30 4.53 0.69
CA SER A 109 5.63 3.27 1.35
C SER A 109 6.42 3.44 2.66
N PHE A 110 7.15 4.54 2.81
CA PHE A 110 7.81 4.89 4.07
C PHE A 110 6.80 5.30 5.14
N ILE A 111 5.88 6.22 4.84
CA ILE A 111 4.87 6.71 5.79
C ILE A 111 4.00 5.55 6.28
N GLU A 112 3.57 4.70 5.36
CA GLU A 112 2.82 3.48 5.64
C GLU A 112 3.55 2.51 6.59
N GLY A 113 4.88 2.45 6.49
CA GLY A 113 5.70 1.60 7.34
C GLY A 113 5.75 2.05 8.81
N ILE A 114 5.53 3.34 9.09
CA ILE A 114 5.72 3.89 10.44
C ILE A 114 4.81 3.23 11.50
N PRO A 115 3.49 3.10 11.29
CA PRO A 115 2.61 2.47 12.29
C PRO A 115 2.91 0.99 12.55
N LEU A 116 3.68 0.29 11.69
CA LEU A 116 4.11 -1.08 11.98
C LEU A 116 4.98 -1.18 13.24
N ALA A 117 5.60 -0.07 13.64
CA ALA A 117 6.44 0.01 14.83
C ALA A 117 5.68 -0.10 16.16
N ILE A 118 4.38 0.20 16.17
CA ILE A 118 3.51 0.12 17.36
C ILE A 118 3.65 -1.24 18.05
N ASN A 119 3.96 -2.29 17.27
CA ASN A 119 4.08 -3.67 17.73
C ASN A 119 5.50 -4.05 18.17
N SER A 120 6.53 -3.32 17.74
CA SER A 120 7.93 -3.65 18.03
C SER A 120 8.36 -3.19 19.43
N ALA A 121 7.69 -2.18 19.99
CA ALA A 121 7.87 -1.74 21.38
C ALA A 121 7.17 -2.64 22.41
N GLY A 122 6.28 -3.54 21.96
CA GLY A 122 5.49 -4.45 22.80
C GLY A 122 6.23 -5.69 23.31
N GLU A 123 7.44 -6.00 22.83
CA GLU A 123 8.24 -7.12 23.37
C GLU A 123 8.99 -6.77 24.68
N ILE A 124 8.93 -5.52 25.16
CA ILE A 124 9.59 -5.09 26.42
C ILE A 124 8.61 -4.96 27.59
N SER A 125 7.29 -5.02 27.36
CA SER A 125 6.29 -4.81 28.42
C SER A 125 5.47 -6.07 28.70
N HIS A 126 6.11 -7.05 29.34
CA HIS A 126 5.38 -7.98 30.21
C HIS A 126 4.76 -7.14 31.33
N HIS A 127 3.45 -6.89 31.32
CA HIS A 127 2.57 -6.80 32.51
C HIS A 127 1.16 -6.33 32.10
N GLY A 128 0.14 -7.15 32.39
CA GLY A 128 -1.19 -6.68 32.77
C GLY A 128 -2.13 -6.24 31.64
N HIS A 129 -3.09 -7.12 31.35
CA HIS A 129 -4.46 -6.83 30.89
C HIS A 129 -4.82 -5.35 30.64
N ASP A 130 -4.78 -4.93 29.38
CA ASP A 130 -5.86 -4.17 28.75
C ASP A 130 -5.70 -4.26 27.22
N HIS A 131 -6.81 -4.56 26.56
CA HIS A 131 -6.87 -4.91 25.15
C HIS A 131 -6.52 -3.70 24.27
N LEU A 132 -5.28 -3.65 23.76
CA LEU A 132 -5.02 -2.97 22.50
C LEU A 132 -5.69 -3.83 21.42
N TYR A 133 -6.88 -3.43 20.97
CA TYR A 133 -7.64 -4.07 19.88
C TYR A 133 -6.96 -3.92 18.49
N PHE A 134 -5.64 -3.64 18.45
CA PHE A 134 -4.83 -3.64 17.23
C PHE A 134 -4.39 -5.05 16.98
N SER A 135 -5.12 -5.77 16.13
CA SER A 135 -4.56 -6.99 15.55
C SER A 135 -3.41 -6.57 14.63
N SER A 136 -2.21 -6.47 15.20
CA SER A 136 -0.93 -6.20 14.53
C SER A 136 -0.76 -6.96 13.22
N GLU A 137 -1.28 -8.18 13.22
CA GLU A 137 -1.30 -9.10 12.10
C GLU A 137 -2.22 -8.63 10.95
N SER A 138 -3.36 -7.98 11.25
CA SER A 138 -4.31 -7.48 10.24
C SER A 138 -3.69 -6.34 9.46
N TYR A 139 -3.03 -5.42 10.16
CA TYR A 139 -2.35 -4.31 9.52
C TYR A 139 -1.14 -4.78 8.71
N LEU A 140 -0.32 -5.69 9.27
CA LEU A 140 0.79 -6.28 8.52
C LEU A 140 0.33 -7.03 7.27
N LEU A 141 -0.73 -7.85 7.37
CA LEU A 141 -1.33 -8.54 6.22
C LEU A 141 -1.90 -7.55 5.22
N GLY A 142 -2.56 -6.51 5.71
CA GLY A 142 -3.01 -5.34 4.98
C GLY A 142 -1.91 -4.84 4.06
N ILE A 143 -0.77 -4.51 4.66
CA ILE A 143 0.45 -4.00 4.01
C ILE A 143 1.06 -5.02 3.03
N ILE A 144 1.25 -6.26 3.46
CA ILE A 144 1.85 -7.29 2.58
C ILE A 144 1.02 -7.47 1.30
N LEU A 145 -0.31 -7.49 1.41
CA LEU A 145 -1.20 -7.79 0.30
C LEU A 145 -1.36 -6.64 -0.70
N HIS A 146 -1.31 -5.36 -0.29
CA HIS A 146 -1.32 -4.26 -1.26
C HIS A 146 0.06 -3.95 -1.85
N GLN A 147 1.17 -4.25 -1.16
CA GLN A 147 2.50 -4.02 -1.72
C GLN A 147 2.81 -4.87 -2.95
N ILE A 148 2.23 -6.08 -3.04
CA ILE A 148 2.37 -6.93 -4.22
C ILE A 148 1.88 -6.21 -5.50
N PRO A 149 0.63 -5.71 -5.57
CA PRO A 149 0.15 -4.90 -6.71
C PRO A 149 0.97 -3.65 -6.99
N VAL A 150 1.39 -2.89 -5.96
CA VAL A 150 2.23 -1.69 -6.15
C VAL A 150 3.57 -2.06 -6.77
N ALA A 151 4.21 -3.12 -6.29
CA ALA A 151 5.47 -3.64 -6.85
C ALA A 151 5.29 -4.16 -8.29
N VAL A 152 4.15 -4.79 -8.60
CA VAL A 152 3.79 -5.18 -9.97
C VAL A 152 3.68 -3.94 -10.88
N ALA A 153 3.02 -2.89 -10.42
CA ALA A 153 2.87 -1.65 -11.19
C ALA A 153 4.23 -0.97 -11.44
N LEU A 154 5.05 -0.82 -10.40
CA LEU A 154 6.40 -0.25 -10.48
C LEU A 154 7.31 -1.07 -11.40
N MET A 155 7.39 -2.39 -11.21
CA MET A 155 8.24 -3.24 -12.04
C MET A 155 7.78 -3.24 -13.51
N THR A 156 6.47 -3.22 -13.77
CA THR A 156 5.93 -3.09 -15.13
C THR A 156 6.38 -1.80 -15.78
N LEU A 157 6.28 -0.68 -15.07
CA LEU A 157 6.72 0.60 -15.58
C LEU A 157 8.24 0.62 -15.85
N LEU A 158 9.07 0.12 -14.94
CA LEU A 158 10.52 0.07 -15.14
C LEU A 158 10.88 -0.69 -16.43
N LYS A 159 10.17 -1.79 -16.71
CA LYS A 159 10.33 -2.56 -17.95
C LYS A 159 9.85 -1.79 -19.19
N VAL A 160 8.69 -1.12 -19.12
CA VAL A 160 8.17 -0.29 -20.21
C VAL A 160 9.06 0.92 -20.48
N SER A 161 9.73 1.44 -19.45
CA SER A 161 10.70 2.55 -19.53
C SER A 161 12.09 2.10 -20.02
N GLU A 162 12.21 0.88 -20.53
CA GLU A 162 13.43 0.30 -21.12
C GLU A 162 14.62 0.21 -20.14
N PHE A 163 14.36 0.15 -18.83
CA PHE A 163 15.42 -0.14 -17.86
C PHE A 163 15.95 -1.56 -18.09
N SER A 164 17.28 -1.73 -17.99
CA SER A 164 17.87 -3.07 -18.02
C SER A 164 17.33 -3.91 -16.85
N SER A 165 17.33 -5.24 -17.02
CA SER A 165 16.75 -6.13 -16.00
C SER A 165 17.40 -5.95 -14.62
N LEU A 166 18.74 -5.85 -14.60
CA LEU A 166 19.49 -5.61 -13.37
C LEU A 166 19.11 -4.27 -12.73
N LYS A 167 19.05 -3.18 -13.51
CA LYS A 167 18.66 -1.86 -12.99
C LYS A 167 17.24 -1.87 -12.43
N SER A 168 16.30 -2.54 -13.10
CA SER A 168 14.91 -2.65 -12.64
C SER A 168 14.84 -3.31 -11.26
N TRP A 169 15.57 -4.42 -11.08
CA TRP A 169 15.63 -5.12 -9.80
C TRP A 169 16.34 -4.32 -8.71
N ILE A 170 17.43 -3.61 -9.02
CA ILE A 170 18.09 -2.73 -8.05
C ILE A 170 17.13 -1.65 -7.56
N VAL A 171 16.42 -0.98 -8.48
CA VAL A 171 15.43 0.05 -8.11
C VAL A 171 14.30 -0.54 -7.27
N LEU A 172 13.78 -1.71 -7.66
CA LEU A 172 12.72 -2.40 -6.92
C LEU A 172 13.19 -2.80 -5.51
N MET A 173 14.44 -3.24 -5.35
CA MET A 173 15.00 -3.57 -4.04
C MET A 173 15.22 -2.34 -3.16
N ILE A 174 15.62 -1.20 -3.74
CA ILE A 174 15.67 0.07 -3.00
C ILE A 174 14.27 0.43 -2.50
N PHE A 175 13.26 0.32 -3.37
CA PHE A 175 11.86 0.55 -3.00
C PHE A 175 11.39 -0.41 -1.89
N ALA A 176 11.76 -1.70 -1.95
CA ALA A 176 11.42 -2.71 -0.95
C ALA A 176 11.94 -2.39 0.46
N LEU A 177 12.95 -1.53 0.59
CA LEU A 177 13.49 -1.10 1.87
C LEU A 177 12.69 0.04 2.50
N MET A 178 11.84 0.76 1.75
CA MET A 178 11.18 1.96 2.26
C MET A 178 10.20 1.68 3.40
N THR A 179 9.42 0.61 3.32
CA THR A 179 8.50 0.23 4.42
C THR A 179 9.22 -0.30 5.65
N PRO A 180 10.23 -1.19 5.54
CA PRO A 180 11.11 -1.50 6.66
C PRO A 180 11.76 -0.25 7.28
N LEU A 181 12.23 0.70 6.47
CA LEU A 181 12.80 1.95 6.97
C LEU A 181 11.77 2.79 7.73
N GLY A 182 10.52 2.85 7.25
CA GLY A 182 9.40 3.47 7.95
C GLY A 182 9.15 2.81 9.31
N MET A 183 9.12 1.48 9.35
CA MET A 183 8.97 0.70 10.59
C MET A 183 10.12 1.00 11.58
N PHE A 184 11.37 1.01 11.11
CA PHE A 184 12.51 1.35 11.96
C PHE A 184 12.42 2.79 12.48
N PHE A 185 12.01 3.73 11.64
CA PHE A 185 11.78 5.12 12.05
C PHE A 185 10.71 5.19 13.15
N GLY A 186 9.58 4.51 12.97
CA GLY A 186 8.54 4.43 13.99
C GLY A 186 9.04 3.78 15.28
N PHE A 187 9.96 2.82 15.22
CA PHE A 187 10.49 2.13 16.40
C PHE A 187 11.42 3.03 17.22
N PHE A 188 12.39 3.68 16.57
CA PHE A 188 13.37 4.52 17.27
C PHE A 188 12.79 5.84 17.79
N PHE A 189 11.88 6.44 17.03
CA PHE A 189 11.29 7.73 17.39
C PHE A 189 9.93 7.59 18.08
N GLY A 190 9.34 6.39 18.07
CA GLY A 190 8.04 6.05 18.66
C GLY A 190 7.90 6.42 20.13
N GLU A 191 8.91 6.11 20.95
CA GLU A 191 8.88 6.43 22.39
C GLU A 191 9.02 7.93 22.69
N HIS A 192 9.60 8.69 21.75
CA HIS A 192 9.72 10.15 21.85
C HIS A 192 8.44 10.87 21.40
N PHE A 193 7.59 10.15 20.66
CA PHE A 193 6.27 10.62 20.31
C PHE A 193 5.34 10.41 21.50
N ASN A 194 4.59 11.43 21.89
CA ASN A 194 3.44 11.18 22.75
C ASN A 194 2.53 10.15 22.03
N GLY A 195 1.91 9.21 22.76
CA GLY A 195 1.11 8.14 22.13
C GLY A 195 0.09 8.62 21.09
N TYR A 196 -0.36 9.86 21.21
CA TYR A 196 -1.20 10.59 20.25
C TYR A 196 -0.58 10.75 18.86
N LEU A 197 0.70 11.05 18.73
CA LEU A 197 1.31 11.29 17.41
C LEU A 197 1.38 10.00 16.58
N MET A 198 1.64 8.85 17.21
CA MET A 198 1.61 7.57 16.49
C MET A 198 0.21 7.22 15.99
N GLN A 199 -0.83 7.50 16.80
CA GLN A 199 -2.23 7.36 16.38
C GLN A 199 -2.60 8.35 15.26
N ASN A 200 -2.07 9.57 15.27
CA ASN A 200 -2.24 10.54 14.19
C ASN A 200 -1.56 10.07 12.89
N ILE A 201 -0.38 9.45 12.97
CA ILE A 201 0.28 8.86 11.79
C ILE A 201 -0.54 7.67 11.26
N LEU A 202 -1.06 6.81 12.15
CA LEU A 202 -1.97 5.73 11.74
C LEU A 202 -3.21 6.29 11.02
N ALA A 203 -3.82 7.36 11.54
CA ALA A 203 -4.94 8.04 10.89
C ALA A 203 -4.57 8.56 9.49
N ILE A 204 -3.39 9.16 9.34
CA ILE A 204 -2.85 9.58 8.04
C ILE A 204 -2.75 8.38 7.09
N VAL A 205 -2.16 7.26 7.52
CA VAL A 205 -2.02 6.07 6.67
C VAL A 205 -3.38 5.49 6.27
N ILE A 206 -4.35 5.44 7.20
CA ILE A 206 -5.72 5.02 6.88
C ILE A 206 -6.35 5.94 5.82
N GLY A 207 -6.14 7.25 5.94
CA GLY A 207 -6.54 8.22 4.91
C GLY A 207 -5.91 7.95 3.55
N MET A 208 -4.62 7.62 3.53
CA MET A 208 -3.90 7.25 2.30
C MET A 208 -4.50 5.98 1.65
N PHE A 209 -4.84 4.96 2.44
CA PHE A 209 -5.51 3.75 1.94
C PHE A 209 -6.90 4.01 1.39
N LEU A 210 -7.69 4.87 2.05
CA LEU A 210 -9.00 5.26 1.55
C LEU A 210 -8.90 5.97 0.20
N HIS A 211 -7.90 6.84 0.01
CA HIS A 211 -7.63 7.45 -1.29
C HIS A 211 -7.30 6.41 -2.35
N ILE A 212 -6.28 5.57 -2.11
CA ILE A 212 -5.84 4.54 -3.09
C ILE A 212 -6.98 3.61 -3.50
N SER A 213 -7.70 3.09 -2.50
CA SER A 213 -8.78 2.12 -2.73
C SER A 213 -9.94 2.73 -3.52
N THR A 214 -10.35 3.96 -3.19
CA THR A 214 -11.44 4.63 -3.91
C THR A 214 -11.03 5.00 -5.33
N THR A 215 -9.81 5.51 -5.54
CA THR A 215 -9.29 5.82 -6.87
C THR A 215 -9.24 4.56 -7.76
N ILE A 216 -8.73 3.43 -7.24
CA ILE A 216 -8.77 2.14 -7.97
C ILE A 216 -10.19 1.76 -8.37
N ILE A 217 -11.15 1.84 -7.45
CA ILE A 217 -12.52 1.39 -7.69
C ILE A 217 -13.21 2.26 -8.74
N PHE A 218 -13.07 3.59 -8.65
CA PHE A 218 -13.79 4.52 -9.51
C PHE A 218 -13.06 4.83 -10.84
N GLU A 219 -11.75 5.06 -10.81
CA GLU A 219 -11.00 5.54 -11.98
C GLU A 219 -10.66 4.44 -12.99
N SER A 220 -10.55 3.18 -12.56
CA SER A 220 -10.25 2.06 -13.48
C SER A 220 -11.44 1.64 -14.37
N THR A 221 -12.43 2.50 -14.60
CA THR A 221 -13.52 2.29 -15.58
C THR A 221 -13.22 2.97 -16.91
N GLU A 222 -12.63 2.23 -17.85
CA GLU A 222 -12.49 2.72 -19.23
C GLU A 222 -13.86 2.72 -19.94
N ASN A 223 -14.30 3.88 -20.43
CA ASN A 223 -15.47 4.07 -21.31
C ASN A 223 -16.86 3.75 -20.71
N HIS A 224 -17.05 3.87 -19.39
CA HIS A 224 -18.36 3.65 -18.71
C HIS A 224 -19.03 2.30 -18.99
N LYS A 225 -18.32 1.30 -19.55
CA LYS A 225 -18.86 -0.04 -19.77
C LYS A 225 -18.67 -0.88 -18.51
N PHE A 226 -19.75 -1.53 -18.07
CA PHE A 226 -19.71 -2.45 -16.94
C PHE A 226 -18.71 -3.59 -17.18
N ASN A 227 -17.75 -3.76 -16.27
CA ASN A 227 -16.75 -4.82 -16.32
C ASN A 227 -16.98 -5.81 -15.16
N LEU A 228 -17.67 -6.92 -15.47
CA LEU A 228 -17.99 -7.94 -14.47
C LEU A 228 -16.74 -8.56 -13.82
N LEU A 229 -15.66 -8.77 -14.60
CA LEU A 229 -14.42 -9.32 -14.05
C LEU A 229 -13.78 -8.39 -13.02
N LYS A 230 -13.82 -7.07 -13.27
CA LYS A 230 -13.37 -6.06 -12.30
C LYS A 230 -14.22 -6.11 -11.02
N LEU A 231 -15.55 -6.16 -11.16
CA LEU A 231 -16.45 -6.26 -10.01
C LEU A 231 -16.18 -7.52 -9.18
N ILE A 232 -16.04 -8.68 -9.84
CA ILE A 232 -15.70 -9.94 -9.16
C ILE A 232 -14.35 -9.80 -8.44
N SER A 233 -13.34 -9.19 -9.08
CA SER A 233 -12.03 -8.96 -8.46
C SER A 233 -12.14 -8.14 -7.17
N ILE A 234 -12.90 -7.04 -7.21
CA ILE A 234 -13.18 -6.19 -6.03
C ILE A 234 -13.88 -7.01 -4.94
N LEU A 235 -14.94 -7.75 -5.29
CA LEU A 235 -15.69 -8.56 -4.33
C LEU A 235 -14.83 -9.66 -3.69
N VAL A 236 -13.95 -10.31 -4.46
CA VAL A 236 -13.01 -11.30 -3.91
C VAL A 236 -12.04 -10.65 -2.92
N GLY A 237 -11.55 -9.44 -3.22
CA GLY A 237 -10.73 -8.66 -2.28
C GLY A 237 -11.47 -8.34 -0.98
N ILE A 238 -12.72 -7.87 -1.08
CA ILE A 238 -13.57 -7.58 0.07
C ILE A 238 -13.82 -8.84 0.90
N MET A 239 -14.20 -9.95 0.26
CA MET A 239 -14.47 -11.21 0.94
C MET A 239 -13.23 -11.75 1.66
N LEU A 240 -12.05 -11.63 1.04
CA LEU A 240 -10.80 -12.03 1.69
C LEU A 240 -10.51 -11.17 2.93
N ALA A 241 -10.65 -9.85 2.83
CA ALA A 241 -10.44 -8.95 3.97
C ALA A 241 -11.38 -9.26 5.14
N ILE A 242 -12.65 -9.55 4.87
CA ILE A 242 -13.63 -9.95 5.89
C ILE A 242 -13.33 -11.35 6.45
N SER A 243 -12.85 -12.27 5.62
CA SER A 243 -12.52 -13.64 6.04
C SER A 243 -11.29 -13.68 6.95
N ILE A 244 -10.42 -12.68 6.87
CA ILE A 244 -9.36 -12.45 7.85
C ILE A 244 -10.04 -11.87 9.11
N ASN A 245 -10.70 -12.75 9.85
CA ASN A 245 -11.09 -12.52 11.23
C ASN A 245 -9.86 -12.81 12.09
N LEU A 246 -9.13 -11.75 12.41
CA LEU A 246 -8.15 -11.74 13.50
C LEU A 246 -8.83 -11.29 14.79
#